data_AF-A0A7X7ULR0-F1
#
_entry.id   AF-A0A7X7ULR0-F1
#
_cell.length_a   1.000
_cell.length_b   1.000
_cell.length_c   1.000
_cell.angle_alpha   90.00
_cell.angle_beta   90.00
_cell.angle_gamma   90.00
#
_symmetry.space_group_name_H-M   'P 1'
#
loop_
_entity.id
_entity.type
_entity.pdbx_description
1 polymer ?
#
loop_
_entity_poly.entity_id
_entity_poly.type
_entity_poly.pdbx_seq_one_letter_code
_entity_poly.pdbx_strand_id
1 'polypeptide(L)'
;MSFTNAQRTILVNTGSNGTNVGSIHKYSNVITKDGIVVYAKMKVASKVNANITNWDDDIETGDPKRFQSRIGSSSSSGGYVVYELEFFNTADNQPVYVYNYNLTGIDIDGNSNSN
;
A
#
# COMPACT_ATOMS: atom_id res chain seq x y z
N MET A 1 -3.18 -12.02 3.16
CA MET A 1 -2.62 -11.17 2.09
C MET A 1 -1.45 -10.41 2.67
N SER A 2 -0.37 -10.18 1.94
CA SER A 2 0.85 -9.52 2.47
C SER A 2 1.41 -8.52 1.46
N PHE A 3 1.74 -7.31 1.91
CA PHE A 3 2.24 -6.21 1.07
C PHE A 3 3.57 -5.69 1.64
N THR A 4 4.63 -6.50 1.55
CA THR A 4 5.94 -6.15 2.11
C THR A 4 6.77 -5.29 1.17
N ASN A 5 7.71 -4.51 1.72
CA ASN A 5 8.67 -3.77 0.89
C ASN A 5 9.57 -4.69 0.07
N ALA A 6 9.96 -5.84 0.63
CA ALA A 6 10.81 -6.82 -0.06
C ALA A 6 10.18 -7.37 -1.36
N GLN A 7 8.85 -7.37 -1.46
CA GLN A 7 8.11 -7.82 -2.65
C GLN A 7 7.63 -6.67 -3.55
N ARG A 8 7.99 -5.43 -3.20
CA ARG A 8 7.52 -4.23 -3.88
C ARG A 8 8.47 -3.78 -4.98
N THR A 9 7.91 -3.44 -6.14
CA THR A 9 8.60 -2.74 -7.22
C THR A 9 7.76 -1.57 -7.72
N ILE A 10 8.40 -0.50 -8.19
CA ILE A 10 7.71 0.67 -8.73
C ILE A 10 7.53 0.48 -10.23
N LEU A 11 6.29 0.41 -10.72
CA LEU A 11 5.95 0.32 -12.14
C LEU A 11 5.85 1.70 -12.79
N VAL A 12 5.24 2.65 -12.08
CA VAL A 12 5.12 4.06 -12.50
C VAL A 12 5.55 4.92 -11.35
N ASN A 13 6.58 5.74 -11.57
CA ASN A 13 7.18 6.57 -10.54
C ASN A 13 6.79 8.05 -10.74
N THR A 14 5.81 8.51 -9.99
CA THR A 14 5.47 9.95 -9.91
C THR A 14 5.89 10.48 -8.55
N GLY A 15 6.93 11.32 -8.52
CA GLY A 15 7.53 11.87 -7.29
C GLY A 15 8.45 10.89 -6.55
N SER A 16 9.36 11.42 -5.71
CA SER A 16 10.36 10.71 -4.91
C SER A 16 9.92 9.32 -4.39
N ASN A 17 10.31 8.26 -5.09
CA ASN A 17 9.96 6.84 -4.82
C ASN A 17 8.47 6.49 -4.94
N GLY A 18 7.79 7.08 -5.92
CA GLY A 18 6.42 6.76 -6.32
C GLY A 18 5.36 7.25 -5.34
N THR A 19 5.61 8.34 -4.62
CA THR A 19 4.76 8.86 -3.52
C THR A 19 3.71 9.87 -3.93
N ASN A 20 3.67 10.31 -5.18
CA ASN A 20 2.63 11.20 -5.69
C ASN A 20 1.53 10.44 -6.44
N VAL A 21 0.39 11.12 -6.58
CA VAL A 21 -0.76 10.67 -7.36
C VAL A 21 -0.33 10.23 -8.75
N GLY A 22 -0.86 9.10 -9.21
CA GLY A 22 -0.51 8.48 -10.48
C GLY A 22 0.59 7.42 -10.40
N SER A 23 1.31 7.33 -9.28
CA SER A 23 2.29 6.27 -9.08
C SER A 23 1.63 4.90 -8.94
N ILE A 24 2.30 3.87 -9.44
CA ILE A 24 1.84 2.48 -9.42
C ILE A 24 2.95 1.59 -8.89
N HIS A 25 2.65 0.83 -7.85
CA HIS A 25 3.54 -0.14 -7.21
C HIS A 25 3.02 -1.55 -7.48
N LYS A 26 3.90 -2.48 -7.83
CA LYS A 26 3.59 -3.90 -7.89
C LYS A 26 4.07 -4.55 -6.59
N TYR A 27 3.20 -5.34 -5.97
CA TYR A 27 3.56 -6.23 -4.88
C TYR A 27 3.41 -7.67 -5.37
N SER A 28 4.51 -8.42 -5.36
CA SER A 28 4.49 -9.83 -5.76
C SER A 28 4.03 -10.72 -4.59
N ASN A 29 3.47 -11.89 -4.90
CA ASN A 29 3.13 -12.91 -3.91
C ASN A 29 2.18 -12.43 -2.79
N VAL A 30 1.23 -11.54 -3.10
CA VAL A 30 0.30 -10.98 -2.10
C VAL A 30 -0.68 -12.02 -1.58
N ILE A 31 -1.02 -13.02 -2.37
CA ILE A 31 -1.83 -14.19 -2.00
C ILE A 31 -1.19 -15.44 -2.61
N THR A 32 -1.16 -16.52 -1.84
CA THR A 32 -0.94 -17.87 -2.36
C THR A 32 -2.05 -18.77 -1.82
N LYS A 33 -2.87 -19.33 -2.72
CA LYS A 33 -3.99 -20.19 -2.35
C LYS A 33 -4.27 -21.19 -3.46
N ASP A 34 -4.33 -22.47 -3.10
CA ASP A 34 -4.69 -23.58 -4.00
C ASP A 34 -3.85 -23.59 -5.30
N GLY A 35 -2.56 -23.30 -5.18
CA GLY A 35 -1.61 -23.23 -6.31
C GLY A 35 -1.66 -21.93 -7.12
N ILE A 36 -2.61 -21.03 -6.84
CA ILE A 36 -2.70 -19.71 -7.48
C ILE A 36 -1.84 -18.72 -6.68
N VAL A 37 -0.90 -18.07 -7.38
CA VAL A 37 -0.07 -16.99 -6.84
C VAL A 37 -0.52 -15.68 -7.44
N VAL A 38 -0.91 -14.73 -6.60
CA VAL A 38 -1.44 -13.43 -7.02
C VAL A 38 -0.40 -12.34 -6.75
N TYR A 39 -0.26 -11.40 -7.68
CA TYR A 39 0.37 -10.12 -7.42
C TYR A 39 -0.68 -9.00 -7.41
N ALA A 40 -0.41 -7.91 -6.71
CA ALA A 40 -1.24 -6.72 -6.71
C ALA A 40 -0.55 -5.56 -7.41
N LYS A 41 -1.33 -4.70 -8.06
CA LYS A 41 -0.94 -3.33 -8.37
C LYS A 41 -1.65 -2.40 -7.40
N MET A 42 -0.89 -1.49 -6.80
CA MET A 42 -1.40 -0.45 -5.94
C MET A 42 -1.11 0.91 -6.56
N LYS A 43 -2.17 1.65 -6.88
CA LYS A 43 -2.09 3.00 -7.43
C LYS A 43 -2.39 4.03 -6.36
N VAL A 44 -1.62 5.11 -6.33
CA VAL A 44 -1.97 6.32 -5.58
C VAL A 44 -3.01 7.08 -6.40
N ALA A 45 -4.29 6.87 -6.08
CA ALA A 45 -5.39 7.45 -6.83
C ALA A 45 -5.64 8.91 -6.44
N SER A 46 -5.46 9.24 -5.16
CA SER A 46 -5.58 10.62 -4.66
C SER A 46 -4.73 10.81 -3.41
N LYS A 47 -4.27 12.05 -3.20
CA LYS A 47 -3.50 12.47 -2.03
C LYS A 47 -3.79 13.94 -1.78
N VAL A 48 -4.35 14.26 -0.62
CA VAL A 48 -4.67 15.63 -0.22
C VAL A 48 -4.12 15.85 1.18
N ASN A 49 -3.32 16.91 1.35
CA ASN A 49 -2.76 17.31 2.64
C ASN A 49 -2.03 16.19 3.39
N ALA A 50 -1.47 15.23 2.67
CA ALA A 50 -0.86 14.03 3.23
C ALA A 50 0.46 13.73 2.52
N ASN A 51 1.40 13.17 3.26
CA ASN A 51 2.70 12.73 2.78
C ASN A 51 2.87 11.24 3.07
N ILE A 52 3.22 10.45 2.05
CA ILE A 52 3.62 9.06 2.24
C ILE A 52 5.12 9.06 2.49
N THR A 53 5.53 8.73 3.71
CA THR A 53 6.95 8.67 4.09
C THR A 53 7.51 7.26 3.99
N ASN A 54 6.64 6.26 4.17
CA ASN A 54 6.97 4.86 3.99
C ASN A 54 5.76 4.07 3.45
N TRP A 55 6.02 3.07 2.63
CA TRP A 55 4.99 2.25 2.00
C TRP A 55 4.53 1.09 2.85
N ASP A 56 5.46 0.48 3.57
CA ASP A 56 5.16 -0.54 4.56
C ASP A 56 6.20 -0.47 5.67
N ASP A 57 5.80 -0.65 6.92
CA ASP A 57 6.71 -0.60 8.07
C ASP A 57 7.08 -2.00 8.56
N ASP A 58 7.35 -2.91 7.63
CA ASP A 58 7.65 -4.31 7.90
C ASP A 58 9.03 -4.54 8.54
N ILE A 59 9.92 -3.54 8.53
CA ILE A 59 11.34 -3.69 8.93
C ILE A 59 11.73 -2.79 10.12
N GLU A 60 11.06 -1.66 10.38
CA GLU A 60 11.47 -0.76 11.47
C GLU A 60 10.70 -1.02 12.76
N THR A 61 9.37 -0.84 12.75
CA THR A 61 8.55 -0.91 13.98
C THR A 61 7.16 -1.51 13.81
N GLY A 62 6.77 -1.88 12.60
CA GLY A 62 5.45 -2.42 12.30
C GLY A 62 5.29 -3.92 12.59
N ASP A 63 4.04 -4.36 12.55
CA ASP A 63 3.66 -5.77 12.49
C ASP A 63 3.82 -6.25 11.04
N PRO A 64 4.78 -7.15 10.74
CA PRO A 64 5.03 -7.63 9.38
C PRO A 64 3.86 -8.39 8.76
N LYS A 65 2.80 -8.67 9.53
CA LYS A 65 1.55 -9.27 9.03
C LYS A 65 0.56 -8.26 8.49
N ARG A 66 0.80 -6.95 8.68
CA ARG A 66 -0.10 -5.87 8.27
C ARG A 66 0.58 -5.01 7.22
N PHE A 67 -0.22 -4.52 6.28
CA PHE A 67 0.21 -3.42 5.43
C PHE A 67 0.10 -2.11 6.22
N GLN A 68 1.24 -1.44 6.44
CA GLN A 68 1.33 -0.28 7.34
C GLN A 68 2.09 0.87 6.68
N SER A 69 1.47 1.48 5.68
CA SER A 69 2.01 2.71 5.11
C SER A 69 2.07 3.81 6.19
N ARG A 70 3.22 4.48 6.27
CA ARG A 70 3.39 5.68 7.10
C ARG A 70 2.92 6.89 6.31
N ILE A 71 1.79 7.44 6.76
CA ILE A 71 1.17 8.62 6.19
C ILE A 71 1.25 9.73 7.23
N GLY A 72 2.00 10.79 6.92
CA GLY A 72 2.04 12.01 7.71
C GLY A 72 1.04 13.04 7.17
N SER A 73 0.72 14.03 7.99
CA SER A 73 -0.04 15.19 7.53
C SER A 73 0.89 16.27 6.98
N SER A 74 0.44 16.99 5.96
CA SER A 74 1.10 18.20 5.47
C SER A 74 0.30 19.47 5.79
N SER A 75 -0.79 19.36 6.57
CA SER A 75 -1.69 20.47 6.91
C SER A 75 -2.44 20.20 8.22
N SER A 76 -2.87 21.26 8.91
CA SER A 76 -3.78 21.15 10.06
C SER A 76 -5.24 20.90 9.67
N SER A 77 -5.59 21.01 8.39
CA SER A 77 -6.97 20.86 7.89
C SER A 77 -7.43 19.40 7.68
N GLY A 78 -6.66 18.44 8.17
CA GLY A 78 -6.83 17.02 7.86
C GLY A 78 -6.35 16.67 6.44
N GLY A 79 -6.13 15.37 6.21
CA GLY A 79 -5.60 14.86 4.95
C GLY A 79 -5.93 13.40 4.75
N TYR A 80 -5.74 12.92 3.52
CA TYR A 80 -6.00 11.53 3.17
C TYR A 80 -5.13 11.08 1.99
N VAL A 81 -5.02 9.76 1.86
CA VAL A 81 -4.52 9.07 0.68
C VAL A 81 -5.55 8.03 0.25
N VAL A 82 -5.83 7.94 -1.05
CA VAL A 82 -6.65 6.88 -1.62
C VAL A 82 -5.75 5.94 -2.41
N TYR A 83 -5.78 4.67 -2.03
CA TYR A 83 -5.14 3.59 -2.77
C TYR A 83 -6.18 2.80 -3.55
N GLU A 84 -5.87 2.52 -4.81
CA GLU A 84 -6.62 1.62 -5.67
C GLU A 84 -5.81 0.33 -5.82
N LEU A 85 -6.45 -0.83 -5.58
CA LEU A 85 -5.83 -2.14 -5.63
C LEU A 85 -6.45 -2.98 -6.74
N GLU A 86 -5.59 -3.51 -7.60
CA GLU A 86 -5.95 -4.49 -8.63
C GLU A 86 -5.14 -5.77 -8.41
N PHE A 87 -5.76 -6.94 -8.65
CA PHE A 87 -5.14 -8.24 -8.40
C PHE A 87 -5.06 -9.06 -9.69
N PHE A 88 -3.94 -9.76 -9.86
CA PHE A 88 -3.66 -10.52 -11.07
C PHE A 88 -3.01 -11.86 -10.73
N ASN A 89 -3.39 -12.91 -11.46
CA ASN A 89 -2.69 -14.17 -11.40
C ASN A 89 -1.28 -14.01 -12.01
N THR A 90 -0.27 -14.47 -11.27
CA THR A 90 1.14 -14.33 -11.66
C THR A 90 1.48 -15.20 -12.88
N ALA A 91 0.79 -16.33 -13.04
CA ALA A 91 1.10 -17.29 -14.10
C ALA A 91 0.73 -16.78 -15.50
N ASP A 92 -0.39 -16.08 -15.63
CA ASP A 92 -0.97 -15.69 -16.92
C ASP A 92 -1.27 -14.18 -17.04
N ASN A 93 -1.01 -13.39 -16.00
CA ASN A 93 -1.31 -11.96 -15.89
C ASN A 93 -2.80 -11.59 -16.03
N GLN A 94 -3.71 -12.55 -15.92
CA GLN A 94 -5.14 -12.26 -15.97
C GLN A 94 -5.62 -11.65 -14.65
N PRO A 95 -6.56 -10.69 -14.69
CA PRO A 95 -7.19 -10.15 -13.48
C PRO A 95 -7.88 -11.26 -12.67
N VAL A 96 -7.80 -11.17 -11.35
CA VAL A 96 -8.51 -12.09 -10.44
C VAL A 96 -9.43 -11.32 -9.52
N TYR A 97 -10.55 -11.93 -9.17
CA TYR A 97 -11.48 -11.40 -8.17
C TYR A 97 -11.16 -12.00 -6.81
N VAL A 98 -10.96 -11.13 -5.82
CA VAL A 98 -10.79 -11.54 -4.42
C VAL A 98 -12.14 -11.44 -3.72
N TYR A 99 -12.69 -12.59 -3.34
CA TYR A 99 -13.94 -12.68 -2.58
C TYR A 99 -13.66 -12.73 -1.08
N ASN A 100 -14.64 -12.28 -0.28
CA ASN A 100 -14.54 -12.23 1.19
C ASN A 100 -13.36 -11.39 1.68
N TYR A 101 -13.02 -10.32 0.94
CA TYR A 101 -11.99 -9.37 1.33
C TYR A 101 -12.50 -8.52 2.50
N ASN A 102 -11.74 -8.54 3.60
CA ASN A 102 -11.98 -7.69 4.76
C ASN A 102 -10.78 -6.75 4.92
N LEU A 103 -11.06 -5.45 5.02
CA LEU A 103 -10.07 -4.43 5.35
C LEU A 103 -10.36 -3.93 6.76
N THR A 104 -9.35 -3.94 7.62
CA THR A 104 -9.39 -3.27 8.91
C THR A 104 -8.33 -2.17 8.92
N GLY A 105 -8.78 -0.93 8.99
CA GLY A 105 -7.91 0.22 9.18
C GLY A 105 -7.66 0.45 10.67
N ILE A 106 -6.42 0.71 11.03
CA ILE A 106 -6.04 1.17 12.37
C ILE A 106 -5.27 2.46 12.16
N ASP A 107 -5.78 3.54 12.72
CA ASP A 107 -5.05 4.79 12.86
C ASP A 107 -4.30 4.75 14.19
N ILE A 108 -2.99 4.99 14.15
CA ILE A 108 -2.14 5.02 15.34
C ILE A 108 -1.62 6.46 15.42
N ASP A 109 -2.29 7.27 16.22
CA ASP A 109 -1.80 8.59 16.59
C ASP A 109 -0.72 8.47 17.67
N GLY A 110 0.39 9.18 17.46
CA GLY A 110 1.42 9.32 18.49
C GLY A 110 0.91 10.17 19.66
N ASN A 111 1.31 9.83 20.88
CA ASN A 111 0.90 10.52 22.11
C ASN A 111 1.59 11.89 22.33
N SER A 112 1.76 12.72 21.30
CA SER A 112 2.33 14.06 21.47
C SER A 112 1.95 15.01 20.34
N ASN A 113 1.72 16.28 20.70
CA ASN A 113 1.37 17.42 19.83
C ASN A 113 2.47 17.84 18.84
N SER A 114 3.28 16.92 18.33
CA SER A 114 4.42 17.22 17.46
C SER A 114 4.57 16.12 16.43
N ASN A 115 3.88 16.29 15.30
CA ASN A 115 4.34 15.78 14.01
C ASN A 115 5.31 16.80 13.42
#